data_AF-A0A956YZG8-F1
#
_entry.id   AF-A0A956YZG8-F1
#
_cell.length_a   1.000
_cell.length_b   1.000
_cell.length_c   1.000
_cell.angle_alpha   90.00
_cell.angle_beta   90.00
_cell.angle_gamma   90.00
#
_symmetry.space_group_name_H-M   'P 1'
#
loop_
_entity.id
_entity.type
_entity.pdbx_description
1 polymer ?
#
loop_
_entity_poly.entity_id
_entity_poly.type
_entity_poly.pdbx_seq_one_letter_code
_entity_poly.pdbx_strand_id
1 'polypeptide(L)' 'MRDFIARLGIWGELMQFLWRRKLYWLVPMIILIGIFAILLILGSNPVTAPFLYPLF' A
#
# COMPACT_ATOMS: atom_id res chain seq x y z
N MET A 1 11.41 -7.34 -29.46
CA MET A 1 10.52 -8.10 -28.53
C MET A 1 11.29 -8.83 -27.43
N ARG A 2 12.46 -9.46 -27.70
CA ARG A 2 13.28 -10.14 -26.68
C ARG A 2 13.79 -9.19 -25.57
N ASP A 3 14.14 -7.95 -25.91
CA ASP A 3 14.65 -6.97 -24.94
C ASP A 3 13.59 -6.52 -23.93
N PHE A 4 12.33 -6.49 -24.33
CA PHE A 4 11.23 -6.13 -23.44
C PHE A 4 11.00 -7.21 -22.38
N ILE A 5 11.05 -8.47 -22.79
CA ILE A 5 10.94 -9.63 -21.89
C ILE A 5 12.15 -9.68 -20.92
N ALA A 6 13.36 -9.38 -21.41
CA ALA A 6 14.55 -9.30 -20.57
C ALA A 6 14.44 -8.20 -19.50
N ARG A 7 13.89 -7.03 -19.86
CA ARG A 7 13.67 -5.91 -18.91
C ARG A 7 12.60 -6.23 -17.86
N LEU A 8 11.58 -7.00 -18.21
CA LEU A 8 10.58 -7.48 -17.24
C LEU A 8 11.18 -8.47 -16.24
N GLY A 9 12.17 -9.28 -16.64
CA GLY A 9 12.90 -10.18 -15.75
C GLY A 9 13.59 -9.45 -14.59
N ILE A 10 14.14 -8.25 -14.84
CA ILE A 10 14.82 -7.42 -13.83
C ILE A 10 13.87 -7.05 -12.68
N TRP A 11 12.60 -6.75 -12.98
CA TRP A 11 11.60 -6.46 -11.96
C TRP A 11 11.30 -7.68 -11.07
N GLY A 12 11.29 -8.87 -11.66
CA GLY A 12 11.12 -10.13 -10.93
C GLY A 12 12.27 -10.43 -9.98
N GLU A 13 13.51 -10.26 -10.45
CA GLU A 13 14.73 -10.43 -9.63
C GLU A 13 14.77 -9.45 -8.45
N LEU A 14 14.41 -8.18 -8.72
CA LEU A 14 14.28 -7.17 -7.68
C LEU A 14 13.22 -7.58 -6.64
N MET A 15 12.01 -7.95 -7.08
CA MET A 15 10.94 -8.36 -6.16
C MET A 15 11.34 -9.58 -5.32
N GLN A 16 12.01 -10.57 -5.91
CA GLN A 16 12.52 -11.73 -5.20
C GLN A 16 13.58 -11.36 -4.15
N PHE A 17 14.46 -10.41 -4.47
CA PHE A 17 15.44 -9.87 -3.53
C PHE A 17 14.79 -9.14 -2.35
N LEU A 18 13.78 -8.29 -2.61
CA LEU A 18 13.03 -7.59 -1.57
C LEU A 18 12.29 -8.61 -0.68
N TRP A 19 11.73 -9.68 -1.26
CA TRP A 19 11.08 -10.74 -0.49
C TRP A 19 12.05 -11.48 0.43
N ARG A 20 13.27 -11.78 -0.05
CA ARG A 20 14.34 -12.36 0.80
C ARG A 20 14.74 -11.43 1.95
N ARG A 21 14.75 -10.12 1.73
CA ARG A 21 15.00 -9.10 2.77
C ARG A 21 13.82 -8.85 3.71
N LYS A 22 12.74 -9.62 3.59
CA LYS A 22 11.52 -9.49 4.40
C LYS A 22 10.82 -8.12 4.25
N LEU A 23 10.99 -7.43 3.12
CA LEU A 23 10.28 -6.17 2.85
C LEU A 23 8.76 -6.35 2.75
N TYR A 24 8.27 -7.58 2.58
CA TYR A 24 6.84 -7.90 2.68
C TYR A 24 6.23 -7.55 4.05
N TRP A 25 7.05 -7.42 5.11
CA TRP A 25 6.60 -6.94 6.42
C TRP A 25 6.21 -5.45 6.42
N LEU A 26 6.66 -4.66 5.45
CA LEU A 26 6.26 -3.26 5.32
C LEU A 26 4.90 -3.09 4.66
N VAL A 27 4.45 -4.08 3.89
CA VAL A 27 3.12 -4.07 3.25
C VAL A 27 1.98 -3.83 4.26
N PRO A 28 1.87 -4.58 5.38
CA PRO A 28 0.83 -4.32 6.36
C PRO A 28 0.95 -2.94 7.02
N MET A 29 2.16 -2.42 7.23
CA MET A 29 2.37 -1.06 7.76
C MET A 29 1.86 0.00 6.78
N ILE A 30 2.17 -0.13 5.49
CA ILE A 30 1.71 0.78 4.44
C ILE A 30 0.19 0.74 4.33
N ILE A 31 -0.42 -0.45 4.40
CA ILE A 31 -1.88 -0.62 4.39
C ILE A 31 -2.49 0.11 5.60
N LEU A 32 -1.94 -0.07 6.79
CA LEU A 32 -2.43 0.59 7.99
C LEU A 32 -2.37 2.12 7.86
N ILE A 33 -1.25 2.66 7.38
CA ILE A 33 -1.09 4.09 7.10
C ILE A 33 -2.11 4.57 6.06
N GLY A 34 -2.34 3.79 5.01
CA GLY A 34 -3.35 4.08 3.98
C GLY A 34 -4.78 4.13 4.55
N ILE A 35 -5.12 3.20 5.43
CA ILE A 35 -6.41 3.20 6.13
C ILE A 35 -6.55 4.46 6.98
N PHE A 36 -5.53 4.82 7.77
CA PHE A 36 -5.54 6.07 8.55
C PHE A 36 -5.69 7.31 7.66
N ALA A 37 -4.98 7.37 6.53
CA ALA A 37 -5.12 8.49 5.59
C ALA A 37 -6.55 8.59 5.04
N ILE A 38 -7.18 7.48 4.69
CA ILE A 38 -8.59 7.43 4.27
C ILE A 38 -9.51 7.91 5.39
N LEU A 39 -9.32 7.41 6.61
CA LEU A 39 -10.12 7.82 7.77
C LEU A 39 -9.99 9.32 8.06
N LEU A 40 -8.80 9.90 7.91
CA LEU A 40 -8.58 11.34 8.08
C LEU A 40 -9.31 12.18 7.02
N ILE A 41 -9.29 11.72 5.76
CA ILE A 41 -10.02 12.40 4.67
C ILE A 41 -11.53 12.34 4.93
N LEU A 42 -12.04 11.17 5.34
CA LEU A 42 -13.46 10.99 5.64
C LEU A 42 -13.91 11.77 6.89
N GLY A 43 -13.03 11.90 7.89
CA GLY A 43 -13.34 12.62 9.14
C GLY A 43 -13.22 14.15 9.02
N SER A 44 -12.44 14.65 8.07
CA SER A 44 -12.30 16.09 7.85
C SER A 44 -13.44 16.69 7.03
N ASN A 45 -14.21 15.88 6.30
CA ASN A 45 -15.37 16.33 5.54
C ASN A 45 -16.66 16.26 6.39
N PRO A 46 -17.38 17.39 6.59
CA PRO A 46 -18.59 17.44 7.42
C PRO A 46 -19.71 16.49 7.00
N VAL A 47 -19.81 16.14 5.71
CA VAL A 47 -20.83 15.22 5.19
C VAL A 47 -20.50 13.77 5.54
N THR A 48 -19.21 13.40 5.53
CA THR A 48 -18.78 12.02 5.79
C THR A 48 -18.37 11.75 7.23
N ALA A 49 -18.10 12.79 8.02
CA ALA A 49 -17.70 12.68 9.42
C ALA A 49 -18.70 11.91 10.32
N PRO A 50 -20.04 12.07 10.19
CA PRO A 50 -20.99 11.35 11.03
C PRO A 50 -20.90 9.82 10.94
N PHE A 51 -20.45 9.28 9.81
CA PHE A 51 -20.29 7.84 9.62
C PHE A 51 -19.10 7.25 10.38
N LEU A 52 -18.17 8.09 10.86
CA LEU A 52 -17.01 7.65 11.65
C LEU A 52 -17.26 7.66 13.16
N TYR A 53 -18.32 8.31 13.64
CA TYR A 53 -18.63 8.37 15.07
C TYR A 53 -18.83 7.00 15.73
N PRO A 54 -19.45 5.97 15.10
CA PRO A 54 -19.58 4.66 15.74
C PRO A 54 -18.27 3.91 15.97
N LEU A 55 -17.14 4.37 15.41
CA LEU A 55 -15.84 3.73 15.53
C LEU A 55 -15.07 4.14 16.80
N PHE A 56 -15.56 5.15 17.55
CA PHE A 56 -14.91 5.73 18.74
C PHE A 56 -15.93 6.13 19.80
#